data_AF-A0A2D5HAU6-F1
#
_entry.id   AF-A0A2D5HAU6-F1
#
_cell.length_a   1.000
_cell.length_b   1.000
_cell.length_c   1.000
_cell.angle_alpha   90.00
_cell.angle_beta   90.00
_cell.angle_gamma   90.00
#
_symmetry.space_group_name_H-M   'P 1'
#
loop_
_entity.id
_entity.type
_entity.pdbx_description
1 polymer ?
#
loop_
_entity_poly.entity_id
_entity_poly.type
_entity_poly.pdbx_seq_one_letter_code
_entity_poly.pdbx_strand_id
1 'polypeptide(L)'
;MTEPYDAERLKGLIERLRNSAVTPLPLFEFHAIAQQAATALAAQAEQLAILRTEANDMRVKAISNARERNVAQREVAAQAEEIERLRGDAARYQWLRDHSVPPHNFYLSVPDEFADVKYSPGEVDAYIDEARTALGGKQDD
;
A
#
# COMPACT_ATOMS: atom_id res chain seq x y z
N MET A 1 -42.30 -15.29 -53.99
CA MET A 1 -43.35 -14.30 -54.31
C MET A 1 -42.81 -12.95 -53.87
N THR A 2 -42.14 -12.26 -54.78
CA THR A 2 -41.57 -10.92 -54.58
C THR A 2 -42.64 -9.91 -54.97
N GLU A 3 -43.14 -9.12 -54.01
CA GLU A 3 -44.04 -8.02 -54.31
C GLU A 3 -43.38 -7.09 -55.34
N PRO A 4 -44.09 -6.66 -56.40
CA PRO A 4 -43.54 -5.73 -57.35
C PRO A 4 -43.30 -4.40 -56.64
N TYR A 5 -42.05 -3.95 -56.67
CA TYR A 5 -41.61 -2.68 -56.12
C TYR A 5 -42.42 -1.55 -56.76
N ASP A 6 -43.33 -0.97 -56.00
CA ASP A 6 -44.31 0.00 -56.47
C ASP A 6 -43.62 1.32 -56.85
N ALA A 7 -43.37 1.49 -58.15
CA ALA A 7 -42.67 2.64 -58.73
C ALA A 7 -43.39 3.97 -58.46
N GLU A 8 -44.72 3.95 -58.23
CA GLU A 8 -45.51 5.12 -57.84
C GLU A 8 -45.13 5.56 -56.42
N ARG A 9 -44.95 4.61 -55.50
CA ARG A 9 -44.55 4.87 -54.12
C ARG A 9 -43.16 5.49 -54.03
N LEU A 10 -42.24 5.01 -54.86
CA LEU A 10 -40.88 5.55 -54.95
C LEU A 10 -40.86 6.95 -55.59
N LYS A 11 -41.62 7.17 -56.65
CA LYS A 11 -41.81 8.51 -57.24
C LYS A 11 -42.36 9.48 -56.21
N GLY A 12 -43.41 9.10 -55.47
CA GLY A 12 -44.00 9.93 -54.42
C GLY A 12 -43.06 10.20 -53.24
N LEU A 13 -42.11 9.31 -52.96
CA LEU A 13 -41.06 9.54 -51.95
C LEU A 13 -39.98 10.50 -52.48
N ILE A 14 -39.55 10.32 -53.72
CA ILE A 14 -38.55 11.18 -54.37
C ILE A 14 -39.10 12.59 -54.57
N GLU A 15 -40.37 12.74 -54.96
CA GLU A 15 -41.02 14.05 -55.07
C GLU A 15 -41.18 14.72 -53.71
N ARG A 16 -41.51 13.95 -52.67
CA ARG A 16 -41.54 14.45 -51.29
C ARG A 16 -40.17 14.88 -50.79
N LEU A 17 -39.10 14.16 -51.11
CA LEU A 17 -37.73 14.54 -50.75
C LEU A 17 -37.22 15.74 -51.56
N ARG A 18 -37.65 15.87 -52.82
CA ARG A 18 -37.32 17.01 -53.70
C ARG A 18 -38.06 18.29 -53.30
N ASN A 19 -39.32 18.15 -52.86
CA ASN A 19 -40.17 19.26 -52.40
C ASN A 19 -40.06 19.50 -50.89
N SER A 20 -39.42 18.59 -50.15
CA SER A 20 -38.94 18.82 -48.81
C SER A 20 -37.83 19.85 -48.92
N ALA A 21 -38.20 21.13 -48.78
CA ALA A 21 -37.27 22.22 -48.59
C ALA A 21 -36.51 21.95 -47.29
N VAL A 22 -35.46 21.13 -47.37
CA VAL A 22 -34.33 21.24 -46.45
C VAL A 22 -33.71 22.56 -46.83
N THR A 23 -34.27 23.65 -46.30
CA THR A 23 -33.68 24.97 -46.41
C THR A 23 -32.29 24.84 -45.82
N PRO A 24 -31.21 24.98 -46.61
CA PRO A 24 -29.88 25.05 -46.03
C PRO A 24 -29.92 26.22 -45.05
N LEU A 25 -29.56 25.98 -43.79
CA LEU A 25 -29.51 27.05 -42.80
C LEU A 25 -28.68 28.20 -43.40
N PRO A 26 -29.13 29.44 -43.30
CA PRO A 26 -28.35 30.57 -43.80
C PRO A 26 -26.96 30.52 -43.14
N LEU A 27 -25.91 30.85 -43.89
CA LEU A 27 -24.50 30.80 -43.45
C LEU A 27 -24.26 31.42 -42.05
N PHE A 28 -25.06 32.41 -41.68
CA PHE A 28 -25.05 33.05 -40.36
C PHE A 28 -25.48 32.14 -39.21
N GLU A 29 -26.51 31.30 -39.39
CA GLU A 29 -26.98 30.34 -38.37
C GLU A 29 -25.97 29.19 -38.18
N PHE A 30 -25.35 28.72 -39.25
CA PHE A 30 -24.22 27.78 -39.15
C PHE A 30 -23.05 28.37 -38.35
N HIS A 31 -22.71 29.63 -38.59
CA HIS A 31 -21.66 30.30 -37.84
C HIS A 31 -22.01 30.44 -36.36
N ALA A 32 -23.24 30.82 -36.03
CA ALA A 32 -23.70 30.93 -34.64
C ALA A 32 -23.67 29.58 -33.91
N ILE A 33 -24.13 28.50 -34.56
CA ILE A 33 -24.08 27.14 -34.00
C ILE A 33 -22.63 26.67 -33.82
N ALA A 34 -21.75 26.92 -34.80
CA ALA A 34 -20.33 26.60 -34.70
C ALA A 34 -19.64 27.37 -33.57
N GLN A 35 -19.97 28.66 -33.41
CA GLN A 35 -19.47 29.50 -32.32
C GLN A 35 -19.91 28.96 -30.95
N GLN A 36 -21.20 28.60 -30.80
CA GLN A 36 -21.73 27.99 -29.57
C GLN A 36 -21.10 26.63 -29.28
N ALA A 37 -20.87 25.81 -30.30
CA ALA A 37 -20.19 24.52 -30.14
C ALA A 37 -18.74 24.71 -29.69
N ALA A 38 -18.03 25.70 -30.25
CA ALA A 38 -16.65 26.01 -29.88
C ALA A 38 -16.54 26.50 -28.43
N THR A 39 -17.46 27.36 -27.97
CA THR A 39 -17.47 27.84 -26.58
C THR A 39 -17.84 26.72 -25.60
N ALA A 40 -18.79 25.86 -25.95
CA ALA A 40 -19.13 24.69 -25.15
C ALA A 40 -17.96 23.71 -25.03
N LEU A 41 -17.23 23.45 -26.12
CA LEU A 41 -16.05 22.60 -26.11
C LEU A 41 -14.91 23.21 -25.26
N ALA A 42 -14.69 24.52 -25.36
CA ALA A 42 -13.72 25.22 -24.52
C ALA A 42 -14.06 25.11 -23.02
N ALA A 43 -15.33 25.31 -22.65
CA ALA A 43 -15.78 25.16 -21.26
C ALA A 43 -15.61 23.72 -20.76
N GLN A 44 -15.91 22.71 -21.58
CA GLN A 44 -15.67 21.31 -21.23
C GLN A 44 -14.18 21.01 -21.05
N ALA A 45 -13.31 21.54 -21.92
CA ALA A 45 -11.87 21.37 -21.80
C ALA A 45 -11.31 21.98 -20.51
N GLU A 46 -11.82 23.14 -20.10
CA GLU A 46 -11.47 23.79 -18.83
C GLU A 46 -11.91 22.93 -17.62
N GLN A 47 -13.15 22.43 -17.63
CA GLN A 47 -13.62 21.52 -16.57
C GLN A 47 -12.77 20.25 -16.48
N LEU A 48 -12.39 19.65 -17.61
CA LEU A 48 -11.51 18.49 -17.64
C LEU A 48 -10.11 18.81 -17.12
N ALA A 49 -9.59 20.02 -17.36
CA ALA A 49 -8.29 20.45 -16.83
C ALA A 49 -8.33 20.54 -15.30
N ILE A 50 -9.38 21.14 -14.74
CA ILE A 50 -9.58 21.25 -13.28
C ILE A 50 -9.67 19.85 -12.65
N LEU A 51 -10.53 18.98 -13.18
CA LEU A 51 -10.68 17.61 -12.67
C LEU A 51 -9.37 16.82 -12.73
N ARG A 52 -8.57 17.00 -13.78
CA ARG A 52 -7.24 16.38 -13.88
C ARG A 52 -6.28 16.90 -12.81
N THR A 53 -6.29 18.20 -12.53
CA THR A 53 -5.45 18.76 -11.46
C THR A 53 -5.86 18.24 -10.08
N GLU A 54 -7.16 18.21 -9.78
CA GLU A 54 -7.68 17.67 -8.52
C GLU A 54 -7.36 16.17 -8.36
N ALA A 55 -7.51 15.39 -9.43
CA ALA A 55 -7.17 13.97 -9.42
C ALA A 55 -5.67 13.75 -9.17
N ASN A 56 -4.81 14.59 -9.75
CA ASN A 56 -3.37 14.51 -9.50
C ASN A 56 -3.03 14.86 -8.05
N ASP A 57 -3.65 15.90 -7.48
CA ASP A 57 -3.44 16.28 -6.08
C ASP A 57 -3.88 15.18 -5.11
N MET A 58 -5.05 14.58 -5.35
CA MET A 58 -5.52 13.43 -4.58
C MET A 58 -4.55 12.25 -4.69
N ARG A 59 -4.04 11.98 -5.88
CA ARG A 59 -3.06 10.90 -6.11
C ARG A 59 -1.76 11.15 -5.34
N VAL A 60 -1.23 12.37 -5.39
CA VAL A 60 -0.01 12.73 -4.67
C VAL A 60 -0.20 12.60 -3.16
N LYS A 61 -1.31 13.11 -2.62
CA LYS A 61 -1.65 12.97 -1.19
C LYS A 61 -1.78 11.50 -0.77
N ALA A 62 -2.47 10.69 -1.57
CA ALA A 62 -2.61 9.25 -1.30
C ALA A 62 -1.26 8.54 -1.27
N ILE A 63 -0.35 8.87 -2.19
CA ILE A 63 1.02 8.32 -2.23
C ILE A 63 1.81 8.73 -0.98
N SER A 64 1.73 10.00 -0.55
CA SER A 64 2.40 10.45 0.69
C SER A 64 1.92 9.67 1.90
N ASN A 65 0.60 9.60 2.09
CA ASN A 65 0.00 8.89 3.21
C ASN A 65 0.36 7.41 3.21
N ALA A 66 0.40 6.76 2.03
CA ALA A 66 0.81 5.37 1.92
C ALA A 66 2.29 5.17 2.29
N ARG A 67 3.18 6.11 1.92
CA ARG A 67 4.58 6.07 2.32
C ARG A 67 4.75 6.22 3.83
N GLU A 68 4.09 7.19 4.43
CA GLU A 68 4.12 7.42 5.88
C GLU A 68 3.66 6.18 6.65
N ARG A 69 2.55 5.55 6.22
CA ARG A 69 2.08 4.30 6.82
C ARG A 69 3.09 3.16 6.68
N ASN A 70 3.71 3.00 5.51
CA ASN A 70 4.72 1.96 5.30
C ASN A 70 5.95 2.18 6.19
N VAL A 71 6.38 3.42 6.40
CA VAL A 71 7.50 3.74 7.31
C VAL A 71 7.10 3.38 8.73
N ALA A 72 5.95 3.86 9.22
CA ALA A 72 5.47 3.55 10.56
C ALA A 72 5.30 2.03 10.79
N GLN A 73 4.79 1.29 9.80
CA GLN A 73 4.67 -0.17 9.90
C GLN A 73 6.02 -0.87 10.03
N ARG A 74 7.05 -0.39 9.31
CA ARG A 74 8.42 -0.94 9.42
C ARG A 74 9.03 -0.64 10.79
N GLU A 75 8.82 0.55 11.31
CA GLU A 75 9.29 0.92 12.65
C GLU A 75 8.61 0.07 13.73
N VAL A 76 7.30 -0.12 13.64
CA VAL A 76 6.55 -1.00 14.56
C VAL A 76 7.04 -2.45 14.47
N ALA A 77 7.30 -2.97 13.26
CA ALA A 77 7.83 -4.32 13.10
C ALA A 77 9.23 -4.47 13.71
N ALA A 78 10.13 -3.50 13.47
CA ALA A 78 11.46 -3.49 14.05
C ALA A 78 11.43 -3.41 15.59
N GLN A 79 10.52 -2.60 16.16
CA GLN A 79 10.31 -2.53 17.61
C GLN A 79 9.76 -3.85 18.17
N ALA A 80 8.85 -4.51 17.46
CA ALA A 80 8.30 -5.79 17.88
C ALA A 80 9.39 -6.89 17.90
N GLU A 81 10.25 -6.94 16.88
CA GLU A 81 11.40 -7.86 16.83
C GLU A 81 12.36 -7.61 17.99
N GLU A 82 12.68 -6.34 18.27
CA GLU A 82 13.57 -5.98 19.38
C GLU A 82 12.96 -6.31 20.76
N ILE A 83 11.66 -6.06 20.95
CA ILE A 83 10.95 -6.44 22.18
C ILE A 83 11.03 -7.95 22.39
N GLU A 84 10.85 -8.75 21.34
CA GLU A 84 10.88 -10.20 21.47
C GLU A 84 12.28 -10.73 21.76
N ARG A 85 13.31 -10.13 21.14
CA ARG A 85 14.72 -10.39 21.47
C ARG A 85 15.00 -10.11 22.95
N LEU A 86 14.60 -8.93 23.43
CA LEU A 86 14.79 -8.52 24.83
C LEU A 86 14.01 -9.41 25.82
N ARG A 87 12.83 -9.90 25.44
CA ARG A 87 12.08 -10.87 26.26
C ARG A 87 12.80 -12.21 26.36
N GLY A 88 13.38 -12.69 25.26
CA GLY A 88 14.20 -13.90 25.25
C GLY A 88 15.42 -13.76 26.18
N ASP A 89 16.14 -12.64 26.06
CA ASP A 89 17.26 -12.31 26.93
C ASP A 89 16.83 -12.26 28.40
N ALA A 90 15.76 -11.54 28.72
CA ALA A 90 15.24 -11.43 30.08
C ALA A 90 14.86 -12.79 30.66
N ALA A 91 14.21 -13.65 29.88
CA ALA A 91 13.85 -15.00 30.31
C ALA A 91 15.09 -15.87 30.61
N ARG A 92 16.16 -15.74 29.81
CA ARG A 92 17.44 -16.44 30.05
C ARG A 92 18.09 -16.00 31.36
N TYR A 93 18.21 -14.69 31.58
CA TYR A 93 18.81 -14.17 32.82
C TYR A 93 17.97 -14.46 34.06
N GLN A 94 16.63 -14.44 33.93
CA GLN A 94 15.74 -14.82 35.00
C GLN A 94 15.92 -16.30 35.37
N TRP A 95 15.96 -17.19 34.38
CA TRP A 95 16.22 -18.60 34.61
C TRP A 95 17.56 -18.84 35.32
N LEU A 96 18.62 -18.16 34.86
CA LEU A 96 19.95 -18.26 35.45
C LEU A 96 19.93 -17.85 36.92
N ARG A 97 19.30 -16.71 37.25
CA ARG A 97 19.16 -16.23 38.64
C ARG A 97 18.42 -17.24 39.52
N ASP A 98 17.35 -17.83 38.99
CA ASP A 98 16.48 -18.71 39.77
C ASP A 98 17.11 -20.12 39.98
N HIS A 99 17.99 -20.57 39.08
CA HIS A 99 18.67 -21.88 39.14
C HIS A 99 20.11 -21.80 39.64
N SER A 100 20.71 -20.61 39.72
CA SER A 100 22.01 -20.42 40.33
C SER A 100 21.91 -20.61 41.85
N VAL A 101 22.42 -21.73 42.36
CA VAL A 101 22.44 -22.03 43.79
C VAL A 101 23.69 -21.38 44.44
N PRO A 102 23.56 -20.68 45.60
CA PRO A 102 24.73 -20.22 46.36
C PRO A 102 25.53 -21.45 46.84
N PRO A 103 26.84 -21.50 46.55
CA PRO A 103 27.81 -20.66 47.25
C PRO A 103 28.62 -19.73 46.32
N HIS A 104 28.36 -19.79 45.01
CA HIS A 104 28.97 -18.87 44.06
C HIS A 104 28.29 -17.51 44.21
N ASN A 105 28.79 -16.73 45.16
CA ASN A 105 28.64 -15.29 45.13
C ASN A 105 28.86 -14.86 43.69
N PHE A 106 27.96 -14.07 43.12
CA PHE A 106 28.29 -13.26 41.95
C PHE A 106 29.59 -12.55 42.31
N TYR A 107 30.71 -13.10 41.84
CA TYR A 107 31.99 -12.56 42.21
C TYR A 107 32.03 -11.20 41.55
N LEU A 108 31.90 -10.14 42.34
CA LEU A 108 32.20 -8.77 41.92
C LEU A 108 33.64 -8.67 41.38
N SER A 109 34.47 -9.68 41.64
CA SER A 109 35.83 -9.87 41.16
C SER A 109 36.06 -11.31 40.70
N VAL A 110 36.24 -11.53 39.39
CA VAL A 110 36.70 -12.81 38.84
C VAL A 110 38.02 -13.20 39.53
N PRO A 111 38.19 -14.43 40.06
CA PRO A 111 39.47 -14.84 40.65
C PRO A 111 40.62 -14.64 39.66
N ASP A 112 41.81 -14.27 40.15
CA ASP A 112 42.96 -13.92 39.30
C ASP A 112 43.32 -15.01 38.27
N GLU A 113 43.06 -16.28 38.62
CA GLU A 113 43.24 -17.46 37.76
C GLU A 113 42.38 -17.45 36.49
N PHE A 114 41.30 -16.66 36.49
CA PHE A 114 40.37 -16.50 35.38
C PHE A 114 40.35 -15.06 34.84
N ALA A 115 41.26 -14.19 35.28
CA ALA A 115 41.31 -12.77 34.87
C ALA A 115 41.47 -12.58 33.34
N ASP A 116 42.12 -13.53 32.67
CA ASP A 116 42.33 -13.53 31.22
C ASP A 116 41.20 -14.25 30.44
N VAL A 117 40.24 -14.87 31.13
CA VAL A 117 39.14 -15.59 30.49
C VAL A 117 37.96 -14.64 30.33
N LYS A 118 37.67 -14.28 29.07
CA LYS A 118 36.50 -13.48 28.70
C LYS A 118 35.59 -14.33 27.85
N TYR A 119 34.35 -14.50 28.30
CA TYR A 119 33.28 -15.06 27.48
C TYR A 119 32.60 -13.93 26.73
N SER A 120 32.41 -14.14 25.43
CA SER A 120 31.50 -13.31 24.65
C SER A 120 30.06 -13.53 25.13
N PRO A 121 29.17 -12.54 24.95
CA PRO A 121 27.76 -12.70 25.28
C PRO A 121 27.12 -13.93 24.63
N GLY A 122 27.50 -14.24 23.37
CA GLY A 122 26.99 -15.40 22.65
C GLY A 122 27.42 -16.74 23.25
N GLU A 123 28.64 -16.83 23.81
CA GLU A 123 29.08 -18.03 24.53
C GLU A 123 28.28 -18.20 25.82
N VAL A 124 28.11 -17.14 26.61
CA VAL A 124 27.31 -17.17 27.84
C VAL A 124 25.87 -17.59 27.56
N ASP A 125 25.26 -17.00 26.54
CA ASP A 125 23.92 -17.30 26.07
C ASP A 125 23.76 -18.78 25.68
N ALA A 126 24.69 -19.31 24.90
CA ALA A 126 24.69 -20.71 24.48
C ALA A 126 24.82 -21.67 25.67
N TYR A 127 25.69 -21.36 26.64
CA TYR A 127 25.82 -22.14 27.87
C TYR A 127 24.52 -22.13 28.69
N ILE A 128 23.85 -20.99 28.81
CA ILE A 128 22.56 -20.89 29.51
C ILE A 128 21.50 -21.74 28.79
N ASP A 129 21.40 -21.66 27.47
CA ASP A 129 20.39 -22.40 26.69
C ASP A 129 20.65 -23.92 26.72
N GLU A 130 21.92 -24.35 26.68
CA GLU A 130 22.30 -25.75 26.88
C GLU A 130 21.94 -26.24 28.28
N ALA A 131 22.25 -25.46 29.32
CA ALA A 131 21.92 -25.79 30.70
C ALA A 131 20.40 -25.86 30.93
N ARG A 132 19.64 -24.91 30.36
CA ARG A 132 18.16 -24.91 30.35
C ARG A 132 17.60 -26.16 29.71
N THR A 133 18.17 -26.59 28.59
CA THR A 133 17.76 -27.79 27.87
C THR A 133 18.06 -29.06 28.69
N ALA A 134 19.25 -29.12 29.29
CA ALA A 134 19.67 -30.24 30.12
C ALA A 134 18.83 -30.38 31.39
N LEU A 135 18.42 -29.26 32.01
CA LEU A 135 17.54 -29.23 33.19
C LEU A 135 16.06 -29.41 32.81
N GLY A 136 15.62 -28.90 31.66
CA GLY A 136 14.26 -29.07 31.12
C GLY A 136 13.95 -30.49 30.63
N GLY A 137 14.94 -31.38 30.55
CA GLY A 137 14.76 -32.83 30.38
C GLY A 137 14.50 -33.60 31.70
N LYS A 138 14.55 -32.90 32.84
CA LYS A 138 14.06 -33.37 34.14
C LYS A 138 12.94 -32.43 34.60
N GLN A 139 11.76 -32.58 34.01
CA GLN A 139 10.55 -32.17 34.71
C GLN A 139 10.31 -33.21 35.81
N ASP A 140 10.54 -32.78 37.04
CA ASP A 140 10.29 -33.55 38.26
C ASP A 140 8.82 -34.01 38.31
N ASP A 141 8.63 -35.34 38.37
CA ASP A 141 7.41 -36.02 38.87
C ASP A 141 7.43 -36.04 40.41
#